data_AF-A0A662K3H4-F1
#
_entry.id   AF-A0A662K3H4-F1
#
_cell.length_a   1.000
_cell.length_b   1.000
_cell.length_c   1.000
_cell.angle_alpha   90.00
_cell.angle_beta   90.00
_cell.angle_gamma   90.00
#
_symmetry.space_group_name_H-M   'P 1'
#
loop_
_entity.id
_entity.type
_entity.pdbx_description
1 polymer ?
#
loop_
_entity_poly.entity_id
_entity_poly.type
_entity_poly.pdbx_seq_one_letter_code
_entity_poly.pdbx_strand_id
1 'polypeptide(L)' 'VDGARENGALGAKLTGGGLGGNMIALTPGKELQEEVANAIEKEGFQVIKTVIGASRRGGMML' A
#
# COMPACT_ATOMS: atom_id res chain seq x y z
N VAL A 1 4.09 -8.22 6.76
CA VAL A 1 4.60 -8.56 5.41
C VAL A 1 3.81 -9.71 4.83
N ASP A 2 3.76 -10.86 5.49
CA ASP A 2 3.06 -12.03 4.96
C ASP A 2 1.55 -11.79 4.85
N GLY A 3 0.93 -11.14 5.83
CA GLY A 3 -0.47 -10.71 5.70
C GLY A 3 -0.77 -9.88 4.45
N ALA A 4 0.17 -9.07 3.94
CA ALA A 4 -0.04 -8.36 2.67
C ALA A 4 -0.01 -9.31 1.46
N ARG A 5 0.89 -10.30 1.46
CA ARG A 5 1.04 -11.29 0.39
C ARG A 5 -0.12 -12.28 0.36
N GLU A 6 -0.55 -12.73 1.53
CA GLU A 6 -1.71 -13.61 1.70
C GLU A 6 -3.01 -12.94 1.22
N ASN A 7 -3.09 -11.61 1.30
CA ASN A 7 -4.19 -10.82 0.75
C ASN A 7 -3.96 -10.34 -0.71
N GLY A 8 -3.03 -10.96 -1.43
CA GLY A 8 -2.90 -10.79 -2.88
C GLY A 8 -1.96 -9.69 -3.36
N ALA A 9 -1.21 -9.01 -2.48
CA ALA A 9 -0.14 -8.13 -2.95
C ALA A 9 0.89 -8.88 -3.81
N LEU A 10 1.28 -8.31 -4.95
CA LEU A 10 2.30 -8.91 -5.83
C LEU A 10 3.64 -9.12 -5.12
N GLY A 11 3.92 -8.27 -4.14
CA GLY A 11 5.09 -8.38 -3.28
C GLY A 11 4.96 -7.45 -2.08
N ALA A 12 5.69 -7.78 -1.02
CA ALA A 12 5.78 -6.95 0.16
C ALA A 12 7.14 -7.13 0.84
N LYS A 13 7.62 -6.09 1.51
CA LYS A 13 8.90 -6.09 2.23
C LYS A 13 8.93 -5.01 3.32
N LEU A 14 9.63 -5.28 4.42
CA LEU A 14 10.04 -4.26 5.40
C LEU A 14 10.96 -3.23 4.74
N THR A 15 10.73 -1.95 5.03
CA THR A 15 11.55 -0.85 4.51
C THR A 15 12.44 -0.27 5.61
N GLY A 16 13.68 0.11 5.27
CA GLY A 16 14.70 0.56 6.23
C GLY A 16 15.60 -0.56 6.75
N GLY A 17 16.13 -0.39 7.97
CA GLY A 17 17.12 -1.30 8.58
C GLY A 17 16.55 -2.61 9.18
N GLY A 18 15.23 -2.74 9.31
CA GLY A 18 14.57 -3.89 9.91
C GLY A 18 14.14 -3.69 11.37
N LEU A 19 13.85 -4.79 12.08
CA LEU A 19 13.39 -4.86 13.48
C LEU A 19 12.06 -4.16 13.81
N GLY A 20 11.38 -3.59 12.81
CA GLY A 20 10.06 -2.97 12.97
C GLY A 20 9.86 -1.81 11.99
N GLY A 21 8.97 -0.90 12.36
CA GLY A 21 8.66 0.29 11.56
C GLY A 21 7.71 -0.02 10.41
N ASN A 22 8.08 0.43 9.21
CA ASN A 22 7.20 0.41 8.05
C ASN A 22 7.47 -0.81 7.14
N MET A 23 6.45 -1.18 6.38
CA MET A 23 6.56 -2.07 5.24
C MET A 23 5.93 -1.44 4.00
N ILE A 24 6.33 -1.93 2.83
CA ILE A 24 5.73 -1.57 1.54
C ILE A 24 5.10 -2.81 0.91
N ALA A 25 3.90 -2.66 0.34
CA ALA A 25 3.20 -3.67 -0.44
C ALA A 25 2.91 -3.13 -1.85
N LEU A 26 3.15 -3.95 -2.87
CA LEU A 26 2.85 -3.61 -4.25
C LEU A 26 1.49 -4.22 -4.65
N THR A 27 0.52 -3.36 -4.90
CA THR A 27 -0.86 -3.72 -5.22
C THR A 27 -1.28 -3.02 -6.52
N PRO A 28 -1.30 -3.70 -7.67
CA PRO A 28 -1.78 -3.10 -8.91
C PRO A 28 -3.28 -2.79 -8.82
N GLY A 29 -3.66 -1.57 -9.17
CA GLY A 29 -5.06 -1.14 -9.16
C GLY A 29 -5.57 -0.72 -7.78
N LYS A 30 -6.67 0.03 -7.80
CA LYS A 30 -7.28 0.61 -6.59
C LYS A 30 -7.95 -0.44 -5.71
N GLU A 31 -8.64 -1.39 -6.32
CA GLU A 31 -9.41 -2.43 -5.62
C GLU A 31 -8.50 -3.30 -4.75
N LEU A 32 -7.48 -3.93 -5.35
CA LEU A 32 -6.50 -4.73 -4.60
C LEU A 32 -5.74 -3.91 -3.55
N GLN A 33 -5.45 -2.62 -3.83
CA GLN A 33 -4.86 -1.73 -2.82
C GLN A 33 -5.78 -1.54 -1.61
N GLU A 34 -7.10 -1.43 -1.82
CA GLU A 34 -8.07 -1.29 -0.74
C GLU A 34 -8.23 -2.59 0.05
N GLU A 35 -8.29 -3.75 -0.61
CA GLU A 35 -8.37 -5.05 0.05
C GLU A 35 -7.17 -5.30 0.97
N VAL A 36 -5.95 -5.12 0.44
CA VAL A 36 -4.72 -5.29 1.22
C VAL A 36 -4.61 -4.26 2.34
N ALA A 37 -5.00 -3.00 2.10
CA ALA A 37 -5.01 -1.97 3.14
C ALA A 37 -5.95 -2.34 4.28
N ASN A 38 -7.19 -2.73 3.96
CA ASN A 38 -8.19 -3.11 4.96
C ASN A 38 -7.74 -4.34 5.78
N ALA A 39 -7.09 -5.32 5.14
CA ALA A 39 -6.54 -6.48 5.85
C ALA A 39 -5.44 -6.07 6.83
N ILE A 40 -4.52 -5.19 6.42
CA ILE A 40 -3.45 -4.69 7.30
C ILE A 40 -4.01 -3.84 8.45
N GLU A 41 -5.03 -3.01 8.20
CA GLU A 41 -5.67 -2.19 9.23
C GLU A 41 -6.42 -3.03 10.26
N LYS A 42 -7.07 -4.13 9.85
CA LYS A 42 -7.72 -5.09 10.77
C LYS A 42 -6.74 -5.72 11.75
N GLU A 43 -5.47 -5.89 11.36
CA GLU A 43 -4.39 -6.37 12.22
C GLU A 43 -3.82 -5.28 13.15
N GLY A 44 -4.39 -4.06 13.11
CA GLY A 44 -4.04 -2.97 14.01
C GLY A 44 -2.92 -2.05 13.51
N PHE A 45 -2.50 -2.17 12.25
CA PHE A 45 -1.50 -1.28 11.65
C PHE A 45 -2.16 -0.09 10.95
N GLN A 46 -1.39 0.98 10.75
CA GLN A 46 -1.82 2.12 9.94
C GLN A 46 -1.34 1.96 8.49
N VAL A 47 -2.19 2.31 7.52
CA VAL A 47 -1.85 2.21 6.09
C VAL A 47 -1.92 3.57 5.41
N ILE A 48 -0.87 3.89 4.65
CA ILE A 48 -0.87 5.01 3.70
C ILE A 48 -1.00 4.43 2.30
N LYS A 49 -2.12 4.71 1.63
CA LYS A 49 -2.35 4.33 0.24
C LYS A 49 -1.77 5.41 -0.68
N THR A 50 -0.87 5.01 -1.58
CA THR A 50 -0.22 5.90 -2.55
C THR A 50 -0.09 5.23 -3.91
N VAL A 51 0.23 6.00 -4.94
CA VAL A 51 0.45 5.49 -6.30
C VAL A 51 1.79 6.00 -6.83
N ILE A 52 2.50 5.15 -7.56
CA ILE A 52 3.76 5.51 -8.22
C ILE A 52 3.43 6.21 -9.54
N GLY A 53 4.10 7.33 -9.83
CA GLY A 53 3.94 8.04 -11.10
C GLY A 53 2.65 8.88 -11.19
N ALA A 54 2.07 9.29 -10.06
CA ALA A 54 0.93 10.20 -10.05
C ALA A 54 1.26 11.50 -10.82
N SER A 55 0.58 11.75 -11.94
CA SER A 55 0.63 13.05 -12.61
C SER A 55 -0.56 13.90 -12.20
N ARG A 56 -0.32 15.10 -11.68
CA ARG A 56 -1.37 16.12 -11.59
C ARG A 56 -1.60 16.64 -13.01
N ARG A 57 -2.69 16.24 -13.69
CA ARG A 57 -3.11 16.98 -14.89
C ARG A 57 -3.38 18.43 -14.47
N GLY A 58 -2.86 19.37 -15.26
CA GLY A 58 -2.98 20.80 -15.04
C GLY A 58 -4.43 21.23 -14.76
N GLY A 59 -4.56 22.36 -14.06
CA GLY A 59 -5.77 22.89 -13.44
C GLY A 59 -7.08 22.60 -14.16
N MET A 60 -8.07 22.17 -13.40
CA MET A 60 -9.46 22.38 -13.77
C MET A 60 -9.68 23.90 -13.78
N MET A 61 -9.79 24.44 -14.98
CA MET A 61 -10.28 25.78 -15.28
C MET A 61 -11.71 25.89 -14.70
N LEU A 62 -11.89 26.82 -13.77
CA LEU A 62 -13.13 27.58 -13.66
C LEU A 62 -12.85 28.92 -14.34
#